data_AF-A0A558ZX93-F1
#
_entry.id   AF-A0A558ZX93-F1
#
_cell.length_a   1.000
_cell.length_b   1.000
_cell.length_c   1.000
_cell.angle_alpha   90.00
_cell.angle_beta   90.00
_cell.angle_gamma   90.00
#
_symmetry.space_group_name_H-M   'P 1'
#
loop_
_entity.id
_entity.type
_entity.pdbx_description
1 polymer ?
#
loop_
_entity_poly.entity_id
_entity_poly.type
_entity_poly.pdbx_seq_one_letter_code
_entity_poly.pdbx_strand_id
1 'polypeptide(L)'
;QVQKLLADYQAIAKEQEEQKTSYQAQQSQLFDRLDSLKNKQARAQSLENILRNHSNFYAGVKSVLQEKARLGGIIGAVSEHLTFDVHYQTALEIALGASSQHIIVEDEEAATKAIDFLKRNRAGRATFLPLTTIKARTISSQNQDTIASSSGFLGMADELVAFDKRLEAIF
;
A
#
# COMPACT_ATOMS: atom_id res chain seq x y z
N GLN A 1 -34.85 -31.16 56.68
CA GLN A 1 -34.63 -31.69 55.31
C GLN A 1 -35.13 -30.70 54.26
N VAL A 2 -36.40 -30.25 54.31
CA VAL A 2 -36.99 -29.32 53.32
C VAL A 2 -36.30 -27.95 53.25
N GLN A 3 -35.95 -27.33 54.39
CA GLN A 3 -35.24 -26.03 54.39
C GLN A 3 -33.87 -26.08 53.69
N LYS A 4 -33.13 -27.19 53.84
CA LYS A 4 -31.82 -27.37 53.20
C LYS A 4 -31.97 -27.50 51.68
N LEU A 5 -32.96 -28.28 51.24
CA LEU A 5 -33.31 -28.43 49.82
C LEU A 5 -33.74 -27.10 49.17
N LEU A 6 -34.44 -26.25 49.91
CA LEU A 6 -34.86 -24.92 49.48
C LEU A 6 -33.66 -23.96 49.33
N ALA A 7 -32.70 -24.02 50.26
CA ALA A 7 -31.46 -23.24 50.19
C ALA A 7 -30.57 -23.69 49.02
N ASP A 8 -30.44 -25.00 48.81
CA ASP A 8 -29.68 -25.57 47.69
C ASP A 8 -30.33 -25.19 46.34
N TYR A 9 -31.66 -25.24 46.24
CA TYR A 9 -32.40 -24.80 45.05
C TYR A 9 -32.17 -23.31 44.76
N GLN A 10 -32.22 -22.45 45.79
CA GLN A 10 -31.97 -21.01 45.63
C GLN A 10 -30.53 -20.72 45.18
N ALA A 11 -29.55 -21.47 45.70
CA ALA A 11 -28.15 -21.33 45.30
C ALA A 11 -27.95 -21.72 43.83
N ILE A 12 -28.50 -22.87 43.41
CA ILE A 12 -28.42 -23.35 42.02
C ILE A 12 -29.14 -22.39 41.07
N ALA A 13 -30.32 -21.89 41.45
CA ALA A 13 -31.07 -20.93 40.64
C ALA A 13 -30.30 -19.62 40.44
N LYS A 14 -29.62 -19.15 41.49
CA LYS A 14 -28.77 -17.95 41.42
C LYS A 14 -27.56 -18.18 40.51
N GLU A 15 -26.87 -19.32 40.65
CA GLU A 15 -25.74 -19.69 39.80
C GLU A 15 -26.16 -19.81 38.33
N GLN A 16 -27.34 -20.39 38.05
CA GLN A 16 -27.85 -20.50 36.70
C GLN A 16 -28.15 -19.13 36.07
N GLU A 17 -28.69 -18.19 36.83
CA GLU A 17 -28.96 -16.83 36.36
C GLU A 17 -27.66 -16.05 36.11
N GLU A 18 -26.65 -16.22 36.96
CA GLU A 18 -25.30 -15.66 36.77
C GLU A 18 -24.64 -16.22 35.51
N GLN A 19 -24.70 -17.54 35.29
CA GLN A 19 -24.17 -18.18 34.08
C GLN A 19 -24.91 -17.71 32.83
N LYS A 20 -26.23 -17.58 32.88
CA LYS A 20 -27.04 -17.09 31.75
C LYS A 20 -26.70 -15.65 31.41
N THR A 21 -26.53 -14.79 32.40
CA THR A 21 -26.14 -13.39 32.20
C THR A 21 -24.73 -13.30 31.60
N SER A 22 -23.79 -14.12 32.11
CA SER A 22 -22.43 -14.21 31.58
C SER A 22 -22.42 -14.69 30.12
N TYR A 23 -23.20 -15.73 29.81
CA TYR A 23 -23.35 -16.25 28.45
C TYR A 23 -23.92 -15.18 27.50
N GLN A 24 -24.97 -14.46 27.91
CA GLN A 24 -25.54 -13.37 27.11
C GLN A 24 -24.53 -12.24 26.87
N ALA A 25 -23.73 -11.88 27.88
CA ALA A 25 -22.68 -10.88 27.73
C ALA A 25 -21.59 -11.33 26.75
N GLN A 26 -21.14 -12.60 26.85
CA GLN A 26 -20.17 -13.18 25.91
C GLN A 26 -20.74 -13.25 24.49
N GLN A 27 -22.02 -13.58 24.35
CA GLN A 27 -22.70 -13.63 23.05
C GLN A 27 -22.79 -12.24 22.42
N SER A 28 -23.10 -11.19 23.21
CA SER A 28 -23.08 -9.81 22.73
C SER A 28 -21.67 -9.41 22.26
N GLN A 29 -20.64 -9.69 23.07
CA GLN A 29 -19.25 -9.41 22.69
C GLN A 29 -18.81 -10.15 21.42
N LEU A 30 -19.29 -11.38 21.22
CA LEU A 30 -19.02 -12.14 20.01
C LEU A 30 -19.63 -11.44 18.79
N PHE A 31 -20.88 -11.00 18.87
CA PHE A 31 -21.53 -10.27 17.78
C PHE A 31 -20.84 -8.94 17.48
N ASP A 32 -20.47 -8.16 18.50
CA ASP A 32 -19.74 -6.90 18.33
C ASP A 32 -18.38 -7.12 17.62
N ARG A 33 -17.66 -8.18 17.99
CA ARG A 33 -16.40 -8.56 17.33
C ARG A 33 -16.62 -9.01 15.89
N LEU A 34 -17.68 -9.75 15.63
CA LEU A 34 -18.02 -10.25 14.29
C LEU A 34 -18.38 -9.10 13.35
N ASP A 35 -19.13 -8.12 13.83
CA ASP A 35 -19.44 -6.90 13.08
C ASP A 35 -18.20 -6.03 12.86
N SER A 36 -17.33 -5.88 13.86
CA SER A 36 -16.04 -5.20 13.70
C SER A 36 -15.17 -5.87 12.63
N LEU A 37 -15.13 -7.21 12.62
CA LEU A 37 -14.38 -7.99 11.64
C LEU A 37 -14.95 -7.80 10.23
N LYS A 38 -16.27 -7.91 10.07
CA LYS A 38 -16.94 -7.66 8.78
C LYS A 38 -16.66 -6.26 8.23
N ASN A 39 -16.73 -5.24 9.09
CA ASN A 39 -16.44 -3.85 8.70
C ASN A 39 -14.98 -3.68 8.26
N LYS A 40 -14.03 -4.30 8.97
CA LYS A 40 -12.61 -4.29 8.59
C LYS A 40 -12.36 -5.03 7.27
N GLN A 41 -13.00 -6.18 7.06
CA GLN A 41 -12.91 -6.92 5.80
C GLN A 41 -13.48 -6.12 4.62
N ALA A 42 -14.66 -5.52 4.78
CA ALA A 42 -15.25 -4.68 3.75
C ALA A 42 -14.36 -3.49 3.39
N ARG A 43 -13.74 -2.84 4.39
CA ARG A 43 -12.78 -1.74 4.17
C ARG A 43 -11.52 -2.23 3.45
N ALA A 44 -10.95 -3.35 3.87
CA ALA A 44 -9.78 -3.94 3.22
C ALA A 44 -10.07 -4.27 1.74
N GLN A 45 -11.20 -4.91 1.46
CA GLN A 45 -11.62 -5.24 0.10
C GLN A 45 -11.85 -3.97 -0.76
N SER A 46 -12.42 -2.92 -0.17
CA SER A 46 -12.59 -1.63 -0.85
C SER A 46 -11.23 -1.00 -1.21
N LEU A 47 -10.28 -1.00 -0.28
CA LEU A 47 -8.92 -0.50 -0.50
C LEU A 47 -8.17 -1.32 -1.56
N GLU A 48 -8.27 -2.64 -1.51
CA GLU A 48 -7.71 -3.53 -2.54
C GLU A 48 -8.30 -3.24 -3.92
N ASN A 49 -9.61 -2.99 -4.00
CA ASN A 49 -10.25 -2.64 -5.27
C ASN A 49 -9.77 -1.28 -5.80
N ILE A 50 -9.56 -0.28 -4.93
CA ILE A 50 -8.99 1.01 -5.33
C ILE A 50 -7.58 0.84 -5.89
N LEU A 51 -6.73 0.06 -5.20
CA LEU A 51 -5.37 -0.25 -5.65
C LEU A 51 -5.38 -0.97 -6.99
N ARG A 52 -6.19 -2.03 -7.14
CA ARG A 52 -6.30 -2.81 -8.39
C ARG A 52 -6.83 -2.00 -9.58
N ASN A 53 -7.70 -1.04 -9.32
CA ASN A 53 -8.31 -0.24 -10.38
C ASN A 53 -7.42 0.91 -10.85
N HIS A 54 -6.27 1.14 -10.21
CA HIS A 54 -5.34 2.24 -10.48
C HIS A 54 -6.10 3.57 -10.66
N SER A 55 -7.15 3.79 -9.87
CA SER A 55 -8.15 4.85 -10.14
C SER A 55 -7.59 6.26 -10.06
N ASN A 56 -6.50 6.44 -9.31
CA ASN A 56 -5.82 7.72 -9.12
C ASN A 56 -4.68 7.94 -10.13
N PHE A 57 -4.42 6.99 -11.02
CA PHE A 57 -3.41 7.13 -12.07
C PHE A 57 -3.95 7.89 -13.28
N TYR A 58 -3.05 8.61 -13.96
CA TYR A 58 -3.37 9.19 -15.26
C TYR A 58 -3.84 8.10 -16.24
N ALA A 59 -4.77 8.45 -17.14
CA ALA A 59 -5.43 7.49 -18.03
C ALA A 59 -4.45 6.60 -18.82
N GLY A 60 -3.34 7.17 -19.31
CA GLY A 60 -2.31 6.41 -20.03
C GLY A 60 -1.58 5.42 -19.13
N VAL A 61 -1.21 5.84 -17.92
CA VAL A 61 -0.53 4.97 -16.96
C VAL A 61 -1.45 3.82 -16.54
N LYS A 62 -2.69 4.14 -16.16
CA LYS A 62 -3.72 3.16 -15.82
C LYS A 62 -3.91 2.12 -16.92
N SER A 63 -4.04 2.55 -18.17
CA SER A 63 -4.30 1.65 -19.30
C SER A 63 -3.15 0.66 -19.52
N VAL A 64 -1.90 1.10 -19.34
CA VAL A 64 -0.73 0.21 -19.44
C VAL A 64 -0.68 -0.76 -18.27
N LEU A 65 -0.89 -0.30 -17.03
CA LEU A 65 -0.83 -1.15 -15.84
C LEU A 65 -1.92 -2.23 -15.85
N GLN A 66 -3.11 -1.93 -16.39
CA GLN A 66 -4.20 -2.90 -16.56
C GLN A 66 -3.86 -3.98 -17.59
N GLU A 67 -3.11 -3.65 -18.64
CA GLU A 67 -2.70 -4.58 -19.70
C GLU A 67 -1.29 -5.15 -19.47
N LYS A 68 -0.70 -5.00 -18.27
CA LYS A 68 0.70 -5.37 -17.99
C LYS A 68 1.03 -6.80 -18.38
N ALA A 69 0.11 -7.74 -18.11
CA ALA A 69 0.31 -9.17 -18.40
C ALA A 69 0.33 -9.47 -19.89
N ARG A 70 -0.39 -8.67 -20.69
CA ARG A 70 -0.45 -8.81 -22.15
C ARG A 70 0.71 -8.12 -22.85
N LEU A 71 1.13 -6.95 -22.35
CA LEU A 71 2.22 -6.18 -22.93
C LEU A 71 3.58 -6.84 -22.68
N GLY A 72 3.76 -7.46 -21.51
CA GLY A 72 5.04 -8.04 -21.09
C GLY A 72 6.08 -6.96 -20.76
N GLY A 73 7.03 -7.29 -19.88
CA GLY A 73 8.12 -6.39 -19.50
C GLY A 73 7.72 -5.13 -18.72
N ILE A 74 6.46 -5.03 -18.26
CA ILE A 74 5.97 -3.94 -17.41
C ILE A 74 6.14 -4.34 -15.94
N ILE A 75 7.00 -3.63 -15.20
CA ILE A 75 7.31 -3.93 -13.79
C ILE A 75 6.28 -3.28 -12.86
N GLY A 76 5.90 -2.02 -13.14
CA GLY A 76 4.91 -1.28 -12.36
C GLY A 76 5.19 0.22 -12.32
N ALA A 77 4.38 0.97 -11.59
CA ALA A 77 4.66 2.38 -11.35
C ALA A 77 5.73 2.57 -10.27
N VAL A 78 6.47 3.68 -10.32
CA VAL A 78 7.48 4.04 -9.30
C VAL A 78 6.92 3.97 -7.87
N SER A 79 5.70 4.47 -7.64
CA SER A 79 5.04 4.44 -6.34
C SER A 79 4.72 3.03 -5.81
N GLU A 80 4.64 2.01 -6.68
CA GLU A 80 4.36 0.63 -6.26
C GLU A 80 5.62 -0.09 -5.75
N HIS A 81 6.81 0.46 -6.02
CA HIS A 81 8.10 -0.15 -5.71
C HIS A 81 8.93 0.64 -4.69
N LEU A 82 8.30 1.61 -4.02
CA LEU A 82 8.93 2.47 -3.03
C LEU A 82 8.21 2.35 -1.68
N THR A 83 8.97 2.23 -0.61
CA THR A 83 8.47 2.24 0.77
C THR A 83 9.28 3.20 1.63
N PHE A 84 8.65 3.85 2.61
CA PHE A 84 9.31 4.85 3.45
C PHE A 84 8.56 5.04 4.77
N ASP A 85 9.22 5.67 5.75
CA ASP A 85 8.58 6.04 7.01
C ASP A 85 7.53 7.14 6.78
N VAL A 86 6.37 7.01 7.44
CA VAL A 86 5.25 7.96 7.34
C VAL A 86 5.66 9.38 7.74
N HIS A 87 6.68 9.54 8.59
CA HIS A 87 7.26 10.83 8.93
C HIS A 87 7.72 11.64 7.71
N TYR A 88 8.18 10.96 6.65
CA TYR A 88 8.68 11.60 5.42
C TYR A 88 7.64 11.70 4.30
N GLN A 89 6.42 11.22 4.53
CA GLN A 89 5.40 11.05 3.48
C GLN A 89 5.17 12.34 2.68
N THR A 90 4.86 13.46 3.34
CA THR A 90 4.57 14.73 2.65
C THR A 90 5.75 15.21 1.81
N ALA A 91 6.98 15.08 2.32
CA ALA A 91 8.17 15.52 1.62
C ALA A 91 8.42 14.67 0.36
N LEU A 92 8.30 13.35 0.48
CA LEU A 92 8.49 12.42 -0.62
C LEU A 92 7.38 12.51 -1.68
N GLU A 93 6.12 12.70 -1.26
CA GLU A 93 5.00 12.92 -2.17
C GLU A 93 5.21 14.19 -3.01
N ILE A 94 5.68 15.28 -2.39
CA ILE A 94 5.98 16.53 -3.09
C ILE A 94 7.19 16.36 -4.01
N ALA A 95 8.27 15.72 -3.54
CA ALA A 95 9.49 15.54 -4.31
C ALA A 95 9.27 14.66 -5.55
N LEU A 96 8.52 13.56 -5.41
CA LEU A 96 8.19 12.67 -6.53
C LEU A 96 7.14 13.31 -7.45
N GLY A 97 6.09 13.90 -6.89
CA GLY A 97 4.99 14.49 -7.66
C GLY A 97 4.48 13.53 -8.75
N ALA A 98 4.40 14.01 -9.99
CA ALA A 98 3.96 13.22 -11.13
C ALA A 98 4.92 12.06 -11.51
N SER A 99 6.19 12.12 -11.10
CA SER A 99 7.17 11.06 -11.39
C SER A 99 6.89 9.77 -10.62
N SER A 100 6.13 9.84 -9.52
CA SER A 100 5.61 8.66 -8.81
C SER A 100 4.79 7.72 -9.70
N GLN A 101 4.20 8.24 -10.77
CA GLN A 101 3.40 7.47 -11.73
C GLN A 101 4.17 7.05 -12.99
N HIS A 102 5.48 7.31 -13.08
CA HIS A 102 6.29 6.80 -14.18
C HIS A 102 6.34 5.27 -14.13
N ILE A 103 6.36 4.63 -15.29
CA ILE A 103 6.27 3.18 -15.40
C ILE A 103 7.67 2.60 -15.58
N ILE A 104 8.08 1.75 -14.65
CA ILE A 104 9.31 0.98 -14.74
C ILE A 104 9.07 -0.19 -15.71
N VAL A 105 9.99 -0.38 -16.65
CA VAL A 105 9.96 -1.47 -17.64
C VAL A 105 11.31 -2.16 -17.73
N GLU A 106 11.30 -3.42 -18.13
CA GLU A 106 12.52 -4.24 -18.23
C GLU A 106 13.51 -3.65 -19.24
N ASP A 107 13.03 -3.25 -20.42
CA ASP A 107 13.85 -2.74 -21.52
C ASP A 107 13.09 -1.76 -22.44
N GLU A 108 13.79 -1.22 -23.45
CA GLU A 108 13.24 -0.28 -24.43
C GLU A 108 12.21 -0.94 -25.38
N GLU A 109 12.28 -2.26 -25.57
CA GLU A 109 11.33 -2.98 -26.40
C GLU A 109 9.96 -3.02 -25.71
N ALA A 110 9.93 -3.31 -24.41
CA ALA A 110 8.73 -3.24 -23.57
C ALA A 110 8.15 -1.82 -23.54
N ALA A 111 9.00 -0.81 -23.39
CA ALA A 111 8.57 0.60 -23.49
C ALA A 111 7.89 0.90 -24.83
N THR A 112 8.51 0.47 -25.93
CA THR A 112 8.01 0.70 -27.30
C THR A 112 6.67 0.01 -27.53
N LYS A 113 6.52 -1.25 -27.09
CA LYS A 113 5.24 -1.99 -27.14
C LYS A 113 4.13 -1.25 -26.40
N ALA A 114 4.43 -0.74 -25.20
CA ALA A 114 3.47 0.02 -24.40
C ALA A 114 3.09 1.36 -25.05
N ILE A 115 4.06 2.07 -25.63
CA ILE A 115 3.82 3.31 -26.39
C ILE A 115 2.92 3.05 -27.59
N ASP A 116 3.17 1.98 -28.35
CA ASP A 116 2.36 1.58 -29.50
C ASP A 116 0.94 1.21 -29.09
N PHE A 117 0.79 0.48 -27.99
CA PHE A 117 -0.50 0.18 -27.39
C PHE A 117 -1.27 1.46 -27.06
N LEU A 118 -0.62 2.43 -26.40
CA LEU A 118 -1.25 3.70 -26.06
C LEU A 118 -1.70 4.49 -27.29
N LYS A 119 -0.86 4.52 -28.34
CA LYS A 119 -1.17 5.20 -29.61
C LYS A 119 -2.35 4.54 -30.33
N ARG A 120 -2.32 3.22 -30.50
CA ARG A 120 -3.36 2.46 -31.22
C ARG A 120 -4.73 2.61 -30.56
N ASN A 121 -4.77 2.61 -29.23
CA ASN A 121 -6.01 2.71 -28.46
C ASN A 121 -6.40 4.14 -28.07
N ARG A 122 -5.57 5.14 -28.42
CA ARG A 122 -5.74 6.55 -27.98
C ARG A 122 -5.93 6.67 -26.46
N ALA A 123 -5.21 5.83 -25.72
CA ALA A 123 -5.43 5.60 -24.28
C ALA A 123 -4.70 6.61 -23.37
N GLY A 124 -4.12 7.67 -23.95
CA GLY A 124 -3.42 8.72 -23.21
C GLY A 124 -1.89 8.64 -23.35
N ARG A 125 -1.18 9.18 -22.35
CA ARG A 125 0.27 9.29 -22.31
C ARG A 125 0.82 8.74 -21.00
N ALA A 126 2.01 8.17 -21.05
CA ALA A 126 2.78 7.72 -19.89
C ALA A 126 4.27 7.95 -20.15
N THR A 127 5.04 8.07 -19.06
CA THR A 127 6.51 8.10 -19.10
C THR A 127 7.03 6.73 -18.68
N PHE A 128 8.02 6.21 -19.41
CA PHE A 128 8.59 4.89 -19.19
C PHE A 128 10.06 5.02 -18.76
N LEU A 129 10.49 4.16 -17.83
CA LEU A 129 11.84 4.11 -17.28
C LEU A 129 12.41 2.70 -17.53
N PRO A 130 13.15 2.48 -18.63
CA PRO A 130 13.74 1.18 -18.93
C PRO A 130 14.96 0.90 -18.05
N LEU A 131 15.00 -0.24 -17.37
CA LEU A 131 16.12 -0.61 -16.49
C LEU A 131 17.45 -0.75 -17.22
N THR A 132 17.42 -1.09 -18.50
CA THR A 132 18.60 -1.22 -19.37
C THR A 132 19.30 0.11 -19.67
N THR A 133 18.59 1.24 -19.63
CA THR A 133 19.11 2.53 -20.11
C THR A 133 19.01 3.67 -19.12
N ILE A 134 18.18 3.55 -18.09
CA ILE A 134 18.07 4.56 -17.05
C ILE A 134 19.42 4.75 -16.35
N LYS A 135 19.79 6.01 -16.10
CA LYS A 135 21.01 6.38 -15.40
C LYS A 135 20.65 7.03 -14.07
N ALA A 136 21.21 6.50 -12.99
CA ALA A 136 21.14 7.13 -11.68
C ALA A 136 21.70 8.55 -11.74
N ARG A 137 21.04 9.48 -11.04
CA ARG A 137 21.51 10.85 -10.90
C ARG A 137 22.16 11.00 -9.54
N THR A 138 23.45 11.31 -9.54
CA THR A 138 24.20 11.55 -8.31
C THR A 138 24.54 13.03 -8.16
N ILE A 139 24.53 13.51 -6.92
CA ILE A 139 25.08 14.81 -6.57
C ILE A 139 26.61 14.66 -6.44
N SER A 140 27.38 15.70 -6.78
CA SER A 140 28.84 15.67 -6.55
C SER A 140 29.15 15.56 -5.06
N SER A 141 30.23 14.85 -4.72
CA SER A 141 30.65 14.63 -3.32
C SER A 141 30.82 15.94 -2.54
N GLN A 142 31.43 16.96 -3.16
CA GLN A 142 31.60 18.27 -2.53
C GLN A 142 30.26 18.94 -2.16
N ASN A 143 29.24 18.81 -3.00
CA ASN A 143 27.91 19.34 -2.72
C ASN A 143 27.20 18.51 -1.67
N GLN A 144 27.37 17.18 -1.68
CA GLN A 144 26.83 16.29 -0.65
C GLN A 144 27.36 16.64 0.74
N ASP A 145 28.68 16.81 0.90
CA ASP A 145 29.28 17.15 2.20
C ASP A 145 28.75 18.50 2.72
N THR A 146 28.61 19.47 1.83
CA THR A 146 28.09 20.80 2.17
C THR A 146 26.64 20.72 2.65
N ILE A 147 25.79 19.98 1.93
CA ILE A 147 24.37 19.79 2.28
C ILE A 147 24.25 19.01 3.60
N ALA A 148 25.04 17.94 3.76
CA ALA A 148 25.03 17.10 4.95
C ALA A 148 25.45 17.88 6.22
N SER A 149 26.31 18.89 6.09
CA SER A 149 26.71 19.76 7.20
C SER A 149 25.66 20.81 7.59
N SER A 150 24.58 20.96 6.83
CA SER A 150 23.56 21.99 7.06
C SER A 150 22.63 21.63 8.21
N SER A 151 22.33 22.60 9.06
CA SER A 151 21.40 22.42 10.18
C SER A 151 20.00 22.04 9.67
N GLY A 152 19.45 20.94 10.18
CA GLY A 152 18.14 20.41 9.77
C GLY A 152 18.18 19.45 8.58
N PHE A 153 19.37 19.07 8.08
CA PHE A 153 19.49 17.98 7.12
C PHE A 153 19.10 16.63 7.74
N LEU A 154 18.19 15.92 7.07
CA LEU A 154 17.67 14.62 7.53
C LEU A 154 18.27 13.42 6.79
N GLY A 155 18.79 13.63 5.58
CA GLY A 155 19.24 12.56 4.69
C GLY A 155 18.90 12.87 3.23
N MET A 156 19.54 12.14 2.31
CA MET A 156 19.17 12.13 0.90
C MET A 156 17.93 11.26 0.68
N ALA A 157 17.11 11.57 -0.34
CA ALA A 157 15.83 10.89 -0.51
C ALA A 157 15.98 9.38 -0.76
N ASP A 158 17.03 8.96 -1.47
CA ASP A 158 17.42 7.57 -1.71
C ASP A 158 17.83 6.83 -0.41
N GLU A 159 18.36 7.55 0.59
CA GLU A 159 18.68 7.01 1.92
C GLU A 159 17.46 6.86 2.84
N LEU A 160 16.40 7.63 2.58
CA LEU A 160 15.18 7.70 3.40
C LEU A 160 14.06 6.77 2.90
N VAL A 161 14.35 5.98 1.86
CA VAL A 161 13.39 5.08 1.21
C VAL A 161 13.97 3.66 1.10
N ALA A 162 13.09 2.68 0.90
CA ALA A 162 13.46 1.29 0.66
C ALA A 162 12.79 0.77 -0.61
N PHE A 163 13.58 0.10 -1.44
CA PHE A 163 13.22 -0.48 -2.74
C PHE A 163 14.05 -1.74 -3.03
N ASP A 164 13.65 -2.51 -4.05
CA ASP A 164 14.41 -3.67 -4.54
C ASP A 164 15.72 -3.21 -5.19
N LYS A 165 16.86 -3.81 -4.83
CA LYS A 165 18.19 -3.50 -5.39
C LYS A 165 18.24 -3.50 -6.92
N ARG A 166 17.41 -4.29 -7.59
CA ARG A 166 17.32 -4.29 -9.06
C ARG A 166 16.86 -2.94 -9.64
N LEU A 167 16.27 -2.08 -8.80
CA LEU A 167 15.73 -0.77 -9.14
C LEU A 167 16.64 0.37 -8.67
N GLU A 168 17.89 0.10 -8.27
CA GLU A 168 18.85 1.11 -7.80
C GLU A 168 19.12 2.22 -8.83
N ALA A 169 18.98 1.94 -10.14
CA ALA A 169 19.13 2.98 -11.16
C ALA A 169 17.89 3.89 -11.33
N ILE A 170 16.76 3.51 -10.72
CA ILE A 170 15.48 4.25 -10.74
C ILE A 170 15.39 5.24 -9.58
N PHE A 171 15.88 4.85 -8.39
CA PHE A 171 15.70 5.56 -7.13
C PHE A 171 16.98 6.27 -6.69
#